data_AF-A0A4Y1RBE0-F1
#
_entry.id   AF-A0A4Y1RBE0-F1
#
_cell.length_a   1.000
_cell.length_b   1.000
_cell.length_c   1.000
_cell.angle_alpha   90.00
_cell.angle_beta   90.00
_cell.angle_gamma   90.00
#
_symmetry.space_group_name_H-M   'P 1'
#
loop_
_entity.id
_entity.type
_entity.pdbx_description
1 polymer ?
#
loop_
_entity_poly.entity_id
_entity_poly.type
_entity_poly.pdbx_seq_one_letter_code
_entity_poly.pdbx_strand_id
1 'polypeptide(L)' 'MTGAAGTKYWVTEKEFYDPKSNKCVKEECGHYLAVIWGKTTEVGCGISKCKDGKNYIVCSYDPMYQPEDERPY' A
#
# COMPACT_ATOMS: atom_id res chain seq x y z
N MET A 1 -8.72 -14.43 -2.94
CA MET A 1 -7.88 -13.35 -3.49
C MET A 1 -6.43 -13.81 -3.49
N THR A 2 -5.67 -13.64 -4.57
CA THR A 2 -4.22 -13.95 -4.61
C THR A 2 -3.40 -12.75 -4.11
N GLY A 3 -2.12 -12.96 -3.82
CA GLY A 3 -1.21 -11.85 -3.46
C GLY A 3 -1.15 -10.76 -4.54
N ALA A 4 -1.10 -11.16 -5.82
CA ALA A 4 -1.15 -10.23 -6.94
C ALA A 4 -2.48 -9.45 -7.02
N ALA A 5 -3.61 -10.09 -6.70
CA ALA A 5 -4.89 -9.41 -6.67
C ALA A 5 -5.01 -8.43 -5.48
N GLY A 6 -4.47 -8.79 -4.32
CA GLY A 6 -4.44 -7.91 -3.13
C GLY A 6 -3.55 -6.68 -3.33
N THR A 7 -2.34 -6.87 -3.87
CA THR A 7 -1.44 -5.76 -4.21
C THR A 7 -2.03 -4.86 -5.30
N LYS A 8 -2.67 -5.43 -6.32
CA LYS A 8 -3.40 -4.65 -7.33
C LYS A 8 -4.56 -3.85 -6.73
N TYR A 9 -5.24 -4.40 -5.72
CA TYR A 9 -6.31 -3.71 -5.00
C TYR A 9 -5.77 -2.50 -4.21
N TRP A 10 -4.65 -2.63 -3.50
CA TRP A 10 -4.01 -1.49 -2.84
C TRP A 10 -3.68 -0.33 -3.79
N VAL A 11 -3.30 -0.63 -5.03
CA VAL A 11 -2.99 0.38 -6.05
C VAL A 11 -4.23 1.19 -6.47
N THR A 12 -5.46 0.68 -6.30
CA THR A 12 -6.66 1.43 -6.69
C THR A 12 -6.87 2.68 -5.85
N GLU A 13 -6.33 2.73 -4.62
CA GLU A 13 -6.37 3.92 -3.75
C GLU A 13 -5.65 5.14 -4.35
N LYS A 14 -4.93 4.99 -5.47
CA LYS A 14 -4.42 6.10 -6.28
C LYS A 14 -5.48 7.18 -6.54
N GLU A 15 -6.74 6.79 -6.70
CA GLU A 15 -7.85 7.73 -6.94
C GLU A 15 -8.14 8.65 -5.75
N PHE A 16 -7.68 8.27 -4.55
CA PHE A 16 -7.86 9.02 -3.31
C PHE A 16 -6.64 9.88 -2.96
N TYR A 17 -5.51 9.69 -3.62
CA TYR A 17 -4.31 10.50 -3.42
C TYR A 17 -4.29 11.69 -4.38
N ASP A 18 -4.18 12.91 -3.85
CA ASP A 18 -3.91 14.11 -4.64
C ASP A 18 -2.41 14.46 -4.61
N PRO A 19 -1.70 14.32 -5.74
CA PRO A 19 -0.30 14.68 -5.83
C PRO A 19 -0.02 16.16 -5.60
N LYS A 20 -0.99 17.07 -5.84
CA LYS A 20 -0.75 18.51 -5.67
C LYS A 20 -0.63 18.86 -4.18
N SER A 21 -1.61 18.44 -3.39
CA SER A 21 -1.64 18.68 -1.95
C SER A 21 -0.82 17.70 -1.11
N ASN A 22 -0.31 16.62 -1.72
CA ASN A 22 0.41 15.53 -1.02
C ASN A 22 -0.44 14.87 0.07
N LYS A 23 -1.75 14.69 -0.19
CA LYS A 23 -2.72 14.22 0.81
C LYS A 23 -3.69 13.22 0.21
N CYS A 24 -4.21 12.34 1.06
CA CYS A 24 -5.42 11.59 0.73
C CYS A 24 -6.63 12.54 0.88
N VAL A 25 -7.44 12.68 -0.18
CA VAL A 25 -8.49 13.72 -0.29
C VAL A 25 -9.93 13.18 -0.16
N LYS A 26 -10.12 11.86 -0.16
CA LYS A 26 -11.46 11.24 -0.09
C LYS A 26 -11.52 10.12 0.93
N GLU A 27 -10.71 9.09 0.72
CA GLU A 27 -10.59 7.93 1.61
C GLU A 27 -9.11 7.69 1.96
N GLU A 28 -8.83 6.62 2.69
CA GLU A 28 -7.47 6.19 2.99
C GLU A 28 -6.72 5.86 1.70
N CYS A 29 -5.45 6.26 1.64
CA CYS A 29 -4.56 5.95 0.52
C CYS A 29 -3.21 5.39 0.96
N GLY A 30 -3.15 4.90 2.21
CA GLY A 30 -1.92 4.44 2.86
C GLY A 30 -1.32 3.20 2.20
N HIS A 31 -2.14 2.29 1.68
CA HIS A 31 -1.60 1.11 1.00
C HIS A 31 -0.98 1.51 -0.34
N TYR A 32 -1.64 2.39 -1.10
CA TYR A 32 -1.05 2.94 -2.31
C TYR A 32 0.27 3.65 -2.02
N LEU A 33 0.30 4.51 -1.00
CA LEU A 33 1.52 5.25 -0.62
C LEU A 33 2.67 4.33 -0.23
N ALA A 34 2.42 3.24 0.50
CA ALA A 34 3.44 2.23 0.80
C ALA A 34 3.95 1.53 -0.47
N VAL A 35 3.08 1.20 -1.43
CA VAL A 35 3.45 0.56 -2.70
C VAL A 35 4.32 1.46 -3.57
N ILE A 36 4.04 2.77 -3.60
CA ILE A 36 4.76 3.72 -4.46
C ILE A 36 5.89 4.47 -3.76
N TRP A 37 6.19 4.14 -2.49
CA TRP A 37 7.22 4.83 -1.72
C TRP A 37 8.61 4.60 -2.31
N GLY A 38 9.15 5.63 -2.97
CA GLY A 38 10.39 5.56 -3.76
C GLY A 38 11.67 5.32 -2.95
N LYS A 39 11.63 5.49 -1.62
CA LYS A 39 12.75 5.14 -0.74
C LYS A 39 12.78 3.67 -0.34
N THR A 40 11.68 2.93 -0.51
CA THR A 40 11.67 1.49 -0.20
C THR A 40 12.69 0.77 -1.08
N THR A 41 13.57 -0.03 -0.46
CA THR A 41 14.53 -0.87 -1.17
C THR A 41 14.18 -2.35 -1.09
N GLU A 42 13.46 -2.76 -0.06
CA GLU A 42 13.12 -4.16 0.20
C GLU A 42 11.62 -4.32 0.47
N VAL A 43 11.05 -5.40 -0.07
CA VAL A 43 9.65 -5.78 0.16
C VAL A 43 9.53 -7.28 0.40
N GLY A 44 8.82 -7.65 1.46
CA GLY A 44 8.50 -9.04 1.79
C GLY A 44 7.00 -9.21 1.96
N CYS A 45 6.41 -10.19 1.28
CA CYS A 45 4.97 -10.44 1.34
C CYS A 45 4.64 -11.86 1.81
N GLY A 46 3.55 -11.99 2.56
CA GLY A 46 3.00 -13.25 3.04
C GLY A 46 1.50 -13.33 2.77
N ILE A 47 1.02 -14.55 2.55
CA ILE A 47 -0.40 -14.86 2.39
C ILE A 47 -0.75 -16.05 3.27
N SER A 48 -1.85 -15.94 4.01
CA SER A 48 -2.38 -17.03 4.84
C SER A 48 -3.89 -17.18 4.63
N LYS A 49 -4.38 -18.42 4.63
CA LYS A 49 -5.81 -18.71 4.51
C LYS A 49 -6.43 -18.82 5.91
N CYS A 50 -7.40 -17.97 6.17
CA CYS A 50 -8.17 -17.94 7.42
C CYS A 50 -9.17 -19.11 7.51
N LYS A 51 -9.68 -19.37 8.72
CA LYS A 51 -10.68 -20.43 8.97
C LYS A 51 -11.98 -20.23 8.20
N ASP A 52 -12.35 -18.98 7.91
CA ASP A 52 -13.52 -18.61 7.10
C ASP A 52 -13.27 -18.74 5.58
N GLY A 53 -12.10 -19.26 5.18
CA GLY A 53 -11.73 -19.47 3.79
C GLY A 53 -11.18 -18.25 3.07
N LYS A 54 -11.16 -17.07 3.71
CA LYS A 54 -10.57 -15.85 3.14
C LYS A 54 -9.05 -15.90 3.20
N ASN A 55 -8.40 -15.11 2.36
CA ASN A 55 -6.95 -14.93 2.41
C ASN A 55 -6.62 -13.61 3.07
N TYR A 56 -5.68 -13.65 4.02
CA TYR A 56 -5.05 -12.49 4.61
C TYR A 56 -3.70 -12.28 3.94
N ILE A 57 -3.48 -11.09 3.39
CA ILE A 57 -2.29 -10.73 2.62
C ILE A 57 -1.60 -9.58 3.35
N VAL A 58 -0.32 -9.74 3.62
CA VAL A 58 0.52 -8.72 4.29
C VAL A 58 1.76 -8.51 3.44
N CYS A 59 2.16 -7.25 3.27
CA CYS A 59 3.47 -6.91 2.75
C CYS A 59 4.15 -5.94 3.74
N SER A 60 5.43 -6.16 3.99
CA SER A 60 6.30 -5.28 4.77
C SER A 60 7.28 -4.62 3.82
N TYR A 61 7.53 -3.33 4.03
CA TYR A 61 8.37 -2.48 3.20
C TYR A 61 9.48 -1.89 4.07
N ASP A 62 10.72 -1.90 3.59
CA ASP A 62 11.86 -1.27 4.27
C ASP A 62 12.72 -0.45 3.31
N PRO A 63 13.05 0.81 3.63
CA PRO A 63 12.42 1.66 4.65
C PRO A 63 10.91 1.85 4.42
N MET A 64 10.11 1.84 5.49
CA MET A 64 8.66 2.04 5.38
C MET A 64 8.30 3.49 5.02
N TYR A 65 7.13 3.68 4.40
CA TYR A 65 6.54 5.00 4.23
C TYR A 65 6.30 5.66 5.59
N GLN A 66 6.82 6.87 5.77
CA GLN A 66 6.55 7.71 6.94
C GLN A 66 5.78 8.96 6.49
N PRO A 67 4.58 9.21 7.05
CA PRO A 67 3.79 10.38 6.70
C PRO A 67 4.33 11.62 7.43
N GLU A 68 5.41 12.22 6.94
CA GLU A 68 5.92 13.53 7.37
C GLU A 68 6.50 14.28 6.16
N ASP A 69 5.67 15.16 5.57
CA ASP A 69 5.96 16.15 4.50
C ASP A 69 6.70 15.71 3.22
N GLU A 70 7.09 14.46 3.12
CA GLU A 70 7.81 13.93 1.97
C GLU A 70 6.87 13.38 0.91
N ARG A 71 7.23 13.59 -0.36
CA ARG A 71 6.49 13.03 -1.49
C ARG A 71 6.93 11.59 -1.73
N PRO A 72 6.00 10.71 -2.13
CA PRO A 72 6.35 9.32 -2.37
C PRO A 72 7.27 9.08 -3.57
N TYR A 73 7.54 10.09 -4.39
CA TYR A 73 8.45 10.07 -5.54
C TYR A 73 8.99 11.47 -5.84
#